data_AF-A0A423ITY0-F1
#
_entry.id   AF-A0A423ITY0-F1
#
_cell.length_a   1.000
_cell.length_b   1.000
_cell.length_c   1.000
_cell.angle_alpha   90.00
_cell.angle_beta   90.00
_cell.angle_gamma   90.00
#
_symmetry.space_group_name_H-M   'P 1'
#
loop_
_entity.id
_entity.type
_entity.pdbx_description
1 polymer ?
#
loop_
_entity_poly.entity_id
_entity_poly.type
_entity_poly.pdbx_seq_one_letter_code
_entity_poly.pdbx_strand_id
1 'polypeptide(L)'
;MLNASIGSAAYAAWWGGTDLQHSVWLASPRSAQQWLPILQRRLRIFDEQQRELWLRLADGSVLRRAWLAGVQWPAGFWFGVESVWLRHGNAPVCAWENEAPEYDSAPANKGLAAQITLPEPVLEALSLPANPEKNA
;
A
#
# COMPACT_ATOMS: atom_id res chain seq x y z
N MET A 1 14.66 -7.56 -5.58
CA MET A 1 15.34 -6.25 -5.47
C MET A 1 14.76 -5.37 -6.56
N LEU A 2 14.19 -4.21 -6.25
CA LEU A 2 13.68 -3.30 -7.29
C LEU A 2 14.81 -3.07 -8.30
N ASN A 3 14.63 -3.53 -9.55
CA ASN A 3 15.61 -3.44 -10.64
C ASN A 3 15.77 -1.98 -11.12
N ALA A 4 15.99 -1.04 -10.19
CA ALA A 4 16.42 0.29 -10.53
C ALA A 4 17.93 0.25 -10.76
N SER A 5 18.37 0.52 -11.99
CA SER A 5 19.79 0.61 -12.32
C SER A 5 20.50 1.55 -11.36
N ILE A 6 21.65 1.14 -10.83
CA ILE A 6 22.49 1.98 -9.97
C ILE A 6 22.75 3.31 -10.68
N GLY A 7 22.48 4.42 -9.99
CA GLY A 7 22.61 5.78 -10.53
C GLY A 7 21.38 6.33 -11.27
N SER A 8 20.33 5.52 -11.48
CA SER A 8 19.05 6.03 -12.01
C SER A 8 18.36 6.97 -11.02
N ALA A 9 17.46 7.83 -11.50
CA ALA A 9 16.64 8.68 -10.65
C ALA A 9 15.80 7.86 -9.65
N ALA A 10 15.33 6.67 -10.07
CA ALA A 10 14.62 5.74 -9.18
C ALA A 10 15.53 5.18 -8.07
N TYR A 11 16.79 4.84 -8.40
CA TYR A 11 17.79 4.40 -7.42
C TYR A 11 18.16 5.53 -6.44
N ALA A 12 18.41 6.73 -6.96
CA ALA A 12 18.76 7.91 -6.15
C ALA A 12 17.60 8.35 -5.25
N ALA A 13 16.37 8.32 -5.75
CA ALA A 13 15.18 8.50 -4.94
C ALA A 13 15.13 7.42 -3.85
N TRP A 14 15.24 6.14 -4.21
CA TRP A 14 15.15 5.04 -3.25
C TRP A 14 16.16 5.15 -2.08
N TRP A 15 17.38 5.64 -2.32
CA TRP A 15 18.46 5.65 -1.33
C TRP A 15 18.79 7.01 -0.71
N GLY A 16 18.33 8.14 -1.28
CA GLY A 16 18.86 9.48 -0.97
C GLY A 16 17.90 10.50 -0.35
N GLY A 17 16.57 10.29 -0.38
CA GLY A 17 15.61 11.28 0.13
C GLY A 17 15.17 11.06 1.58
N THR A 18 15.19 12.10 2.41
CA THR A 18 14.63 12.10 3.77
C THR A 18 13.13 11.88 3.78
N ASP A 19 12.43 12.41 2.77
CA ASP A 19 10.97 12.26 2.60
C ASP A 19 10.57 10.83 2.17
N LEU A 20 11.56 10.01 1.79
CA LEU A 20 11.35 8.69 1.20
C LEU A 20 11.46 7.54 2.23
N GLN A 21 11.74 7.87 3.51
CA GLN A 21 11.69 6.90 4.62
C GLN A 21 10.28 6.31 4.83
N HIS A 22 9.26 7.02 4.36
CA HIS A 22 7.86 6.63 4.43
C HIS A 22 7.27 6.35 3.04
N SER A 23 8.08 6.19 2.00
CA SER A 23 7.53 5.89 0.69
C SER A 23 6.99 4.47 0.59
N VAL A 24 5.90 4.35 -0.17
CA VAL A 24 5.32 3.09 -0.63
C VAL A 24 5.60 2.99 -2.12
N TRP A 25 6.12 1.85 -2.54
CA TRP A 25 6.38 1.58 -3.95
C TRP A 25 5.48 0.46 -4.42
N LEU A 26 4.85 0.67 -5.57
CA LEU A 26 3.90 -0.26 -6.15
C LEU A 26 4.47 -0.68 -7.50
N ALA A 27 4.76 -1.96 -7.66
CA ALA A 27 5.04 -2.54 -8.97
C ALA A 27 3.71 -2.86 -9.64
N SER A 28 3.59 -2.51 -10.92
CA SER A 28 2.39 -2.78 -11.71
C SER A 28 2.75 -2.91 -13.19
N PRO A 29 2.12 -3.84 -13.93
CA PRO A 29 2.27 -3.95 -15.37
C PRO A 29 1.38 -2.93 -16.10
N ARG A 30 0.53 -2.19 -15.36
CA ARG A 30 -0.41 -1.21 -15.89
C ARG A 30 0.30 0.08 -16.24
N SER A 31 -0.16 0.77 -17.28
CA SER A 31 0.32 2.11 -17.57
C SER A 31 -0.14 3.12 -16.50
N ALA A 32 0.56 4.25 -16.38
CA ALA A 32 0.18 5.32 -15.45
C ALA A 32 -1.28 5.80 -15.65
N GLN A 33 -1.75 5.86 -16.90
CA GLN A 33 -3.13 6.24 -17.22
C GLN A 33 -4.16 5.22 -16.70
N GLN A 34 -3.82 3.94 -16.77
CA GLN A 34 -4.65 2.85 -16.22
C GLN A 34 -4.59 2.80 -14.68
N TRP A 35 -3.56 3.39 -14.08
CA TRP A 35 -3.32 3.34 -12.65
C TRP A 35 -4.18 4.29 -11.82
N LEU A 36 -4.40 5.50 -12.33
CA LEU A 36 -5.21 6.51 -11.64
C LEU A 36 -6.59 5.99 -11.17
N PRO A 37 -7.42 5.33 -12.01
CA PRO A 37 -8.71 4.82 -11.55
C PRO A 37 -8.58 3.69 -10.52
N ILE A 38 -7.48 2.93 -10.54
CA ILE A 38 -7.21 1.89 -9.54
C ILE A 38 -6.84 2.57 -8.21
N LEU A 39 -6.08 3.68 -8.23
CA LEU A 39 -5.76 4.46 -7.02
C LEU A 39 -7.00 5.06 -6.39
N GLN A 40 -7.90 5.61 -7.20
CA GLN A 40 -9.12 6.24 -6.70
C GLN A 40 -10.02 5.29 -5.91
N ARG A 41 -10.19 4.04 -6.38
CA ARG A 41 -11.07 3.03 -5.74
C ARG A 41 -10.70 2.68 -4.30
N ARG A 42 -9.44 2.85 -3.93
CA ARG A 42 -8.88 2.47 -2.63
C ARG A 42 -8.68 3.65 -1.66
N LEU A 43 -9.01 4.86 -2.09
CA LEU A 43 -8.91 6.06 -1.24
C LEU A 43 -10.09 6.18 -0.29
N ARG A 44 -11.31 5.84 -0.74
CA ARG A 44 -12.51 5.78 0.10
C ARG A 44 -12.91 4.34 0.33
N ILE A 45 -13.06 3.97 1.59
CA ILE A 45 -13.36 2.60 2.03
C ILE A 45 -14.49 2.63 3.07
N PHE A 46 -15.14 1.50 3.26
CA PHE A 46 -16.01 1.25 4.39
C PHE A 46 -15.26 0.47 5.47
N ASP A 47 -15.65 0.65 6.72
CA ASP A 47 -15.43 -0.37 7.74
C ASP A 47 -16.57 -1.41 7.75
N GLU A 48 -16.48 -2.40 8.63
CA GLU A 48 -17.50 -3.45 8.77
C GLU A 48 -18.86 -2.89 9.24
N GLN A 49 -18.87 -1.71 9.87
CA GLN A 49 -20.06 -1.00 10.33
C GLN A 49 -20.65 -0.08 9.26
N GLN A 50 -20.13 -0.13 8.02
CA GLN A 50 -20.51 0.73 6.89
C GLN A 50 -20.25 2.22 7.11
N ARG A 51 -19.31 2.57 7.99
CA ARG A 51 -18.81 3.94 8.12
C ARG A 51 -17.76 4.19 7.04
N GLU A 52 -17.87 5.33 6.38
CA GLU A 52 -16.91 5.73 5.36
C GLU A 52 -15.63 6.30 5.98
N LEU A 53 -14.49 5.84 5.49
CA LEU A 53 -13.17 6.29 5.91
C LEU A 53 -12.32 6.66 4.68
N TRP A 54 -11.33 7.53 4.92
CA TRP A 54 -10.33 7.92 3.92
C TRP A 54 -8.97 7.31 4.24
N LEU A 55 -8.40 6.60 3.27
CA LEU A 55 -7.14 5.90 3.44
C LEU A 55 -5.97 6.71 2.85
N ARG A 56 -4.91 6.89 3.66
CA ARG A 56 -3.66 7.54 3.23
C ARG A 56 -2.64 6.48 2.80
N LEU A 57 -2.81 5.96 1.59
CA LEU A 57 -2.01 4.83 1.07
C LEU A 57 -0.55 5.14 0.73
N ALA A 58 -0.15 6.41 0.68
CA ALA A 58 1.23 6.80 0.40
C ALA A 58 2.11 6.83 1.66
N ASP A 59 1.59 6.45 2.82
CA ASP A 59 2.33 6.39 4.08
C ASP A 59 2.85 4.97 4.36
N GLY A 60 4.13 4.78 4.11
CA GLY A 60 4.83 3.51 4.33
C GLY A 60 4.96 3.13 5.80
N SER A 61 4.80 4.07 6.74
CA SER A 61 4.73 3.71 8.17
C SER A 61 3.44 2.95 8.49
N VAL A 62 2.33 3.39 7.91
CA VAL A 62 0.99 2.80 8.10
C VAL A 62 0.96 1.39 7.50
N LEU A 63 1.37 1.24 6.23
CA LEU A 63 1.39 -0.07 5.58
C LEU A 63 2.39 -1.05 6.21
N ARG A 64 3.51 -0.55 6.75
CA ARG A 64 4.48 -1.38 7.46
C ARG A 64 3.90 -1.97 8.76
N ARG A 65 3.03 -1.25 9.46
CA ARG A 65 2.34 -1.79 10.64
C ARG A 65 1.37 -2.90 10.28
N ALA A 66 0.58 -2.70 9.22
CA ALA A 66 -0.27 -3.75 8.66
C ALA A 66 0.56 -5.01 8.28
N TRP A 67 1.69 -4.82 7.60
CA TRP A 67 2.61 -5.91 7.25
C TRP A 67 3.18 -6.63 8.48
N LEU A 68 3.68 -5.90 9.48
CA LEU A 68 4.22 -6.49 10.72
C LEU A 68 3.14 -7.24 11.53
N ALA A 69 1.89 -6.78 11.47
CA ALA A 69 0.75 -7.44 12.09
C ALA A 69 0.26 -8.67 11.28
N GLY A 70 0.81 -8.95 10.10
CA GLY A 70 0.45 -10.10 9.28
C GLY A 70 -0.98 -10.06 8.74
N VAL A 71 -1.59 -8.88 8.66
CA VAL A 71 -3.00 -8.75 8.26
C VAL A 71 -3.19 -9.11 6.79
N GLN A 72 -4.34 -9.72 6.50
CA GLN A 72 -4.73 -10.06 5.14
C GLN A 72 -5.58 -8.94 4.57
N TRP A 73 -5.19 -8.44 3.40
CA TRP A 73 -5.98 -7.46 2.65
C TRP A 73 -7.17 -8.15 2.00
N PRO A 74 -8.33 -7.49 1.88
CA PRO A 74 -9.47 -8.06 1.18
C PRO A 74 -9.14 -8.23 -0.32
N ALA A 75 -9.74 -9.26 -0.93
CA ALA A 75 -9.59 -9.51 -2.36
C ALA A 75 -9.97 -8.27 -3.17
N GLY A 76 -9.21 -8.02 -4.24
CA GLY A 76 -9.39 -6.87 -5.12
C GLY A 76 -8.80 -5.56 -4.62
N PHE A 77 -8.37 -5.47 -3.35
CA PHE A 77 -7.80 -4.25 -2.80
C PHE A 77 -6.53 -3.81 -3.54
N TRP A 78 -5.69 -4.78 -3.88
CA TRP A 78 -4.43 -4.57 -4.59
C TRP A 78 -4.52 -4.93 -6.08
N PHE A 79 -5.71 -4.94 -6.67
CA PHE A 79 -5.90 -5.22 -8.08
C PHE A 79 -4.98 -4.39 -8.99
N GLY A 80 -4.33 -5.08 -9.92
CA GLY A 80 -3.35 -4.51 -10.83
C GLY A 80 -2.02 -4.12 -10.19
N VAL A 81 -1.82 -4.28 -8.87
CA VAL A 81 -0.51 -4.19 -8.21
C VAL A 81 0.11 -5.59 -8.21
N GLU A 82 1.32 -5.75 -8.73
CA GLU A 82 2.08 -7.01 -8.61
C GLU A 82 2.69 -7.14 -7.22
N SER A 83 3.30 -6.07 -6.73
CA SER A 83 3.93 -6.08 -5.41
C SER A 83 3.97 -4.70 -4.77
N VAL A 84 3.88 -4.70 -3.44
CA VAL A 84 3.99 -3.54 -2.57
C VAL A 84 5.31 -3.62 -1.83
N TRP A 85 6.17 -2.65 -2.06
CA TRP A 85 7.48 -2.56 -1.43
C TRP A 85 7.50 -1.40 -0.44
N LEU A 86 8.03 -1.70 0.75
CA LEU A 86 8.18 -0.76 1.85
C LEU A 86 9.65 -0.73 2.27
N ARG A 87 10.06 0.36 2.94
CA ARG A 87 11.33 0.37 3.65
C ARG A 87 11.13 -0.26 5.04
N HIS A 88 12.01 -1.15 5.48
CA HIS A 88 12.08 -1.60 6.87
C HIS A 88 13.54 -1.56 7.33
N GLY A 89 13.83 -0.75 8.36
CA GLY A 89 15.20 -0.36 8.68
C GLY A 89 15.89 0.31 7.48
N ASN A 90 16.99 -0.27 7.02
CA ASN A 90 17.76 0.21 5.87
C ASN A 90 17.61 -0.66 4.61
N ALA A 91 16.59 -1.53 4.56
CA ALA A 91 16.37 -2.44 3.43
C ALA A 91 14.97 -2.29 2.80
N PRO A 92 14.85 -2.51 1.47
CA PRO A 92 13.57 -2.81 0.84
C PRO A 92 13.02 -4.14 1.37
N VAL A 93 11.74 -4.18 1.70
CA VAL A 93 11.00 -5.41 1.98
C VAL A 93 9.77 -5.49 1.07
N CYS A 94 9.52 -6.66 0.49
CA CYS A 94 8.27 -6.96 -0.21
C CYS A 94 7.21 -7.23 0.86
N ALA A 95 6.27 -6.31 1.03
CA ALA A 95 5.23 -6.39 2.06
C ALA A 95 3.99 -7.15 1.57
N TRP A 96 3.80 -7.20 0.26
CA TRP A 96 2.73 -7.93 -0.39
C TRP A 96 3.10 -8.21 -1.84
N GLU A 97 2.72 -9.37 -2.35
CA GLU A 97 2.97 -9.80 -3.73
C GLU A 97 1.80 -10.65 -4.23
N ASN A 98 1.49 -10.53 -5.52
CA ASN A 98 0.50 -11.33 -6.23
C ASN A 98 1.00 -11.61 -7.64
N GLU A 99 1.06 -12.89 -8.00
CA GLU A 99 1.52 -13.38 -9.29
C GLU A 99 0.54 -13.06 -10.45
N ALA A 100 -0.73 -12.81 -10.12
CA ALA A 100 -1.80 -12.65 -11.10
C ALA A 100 -2.71 -11.45 -10.77
N PRO A 101 -2.16 -10.22 -10.67
CA PRO A 101 -2.85 -9.08 -10.08
C PRO A 101 -4.01 -8.53 -10.92
N GLU A 102 -4.04 -8.82 -12.22
CA GLU A 102 -5.16 -8.53 -13.10
C GLU A 102 -6.37 -9.45 -12.92
N TYR A 103 -6.21 -10.56 -12.20
CA TYR A 103 -7.28 -11.49 -11.85
C TYR A 103 -7.74 -11.36 -10.39
N ASP A 104 -7.11 -10.46 -9.63
CA ASP A 104 -7.57 -10.13 -8.28
C ASP A 104 -9.00 -9.58 -8.34
N SER A 105 -9.87 -10.01 -7.43
CA SER A 105 -11.31 -9.76 -7.52
C SER A 105 -11.70 -8.34 -7.11
N ALA A 106 -11.42 -7.34 -7.95
CA ALA A 106 -11.76 -5.95 -7.67
C ALA A 106 -13.23 -5.59 -7.95
N PRO A 107 -13.83 -4.71 -7.14
CA PRO A 107 -15.12 -4.14 -7.45
C PRO A 107 -15.06 -3.26 -8.71
N ALA A 108 -16.24 -3.04 -9.31
CA ALA A 108 -16.39 -2.12 -10.44
C ALA A 108 -15.86 -0.72 -10.10
N ASN A 109 -15.42 0.04 -11.11
CA ASN A 109 -14.93 1.39 -10.88
C ASN A 109 -16.05 2.42 -10.77
N LYS A 110 -16.41 2.86 -9.57
CA LYS A 110 -17.32 4.00 -9.35
C LYS A 110 -16.57 5.27 -8.92
N GLY A 111 -15.31 5.41 -9.34
CA GLY A 111 -14.47 6.57 -9.03
C GLY A 111 -14.10 6.63 -7.54
N LEU A 112 -14.34 7.77 -6.89
CA LEU A 112 -14.05 8.01 -5.48
C LEU A 112 -15.16 7.53 -4.53
N ALA A 113 -16.19 6.82 -4.98
CA ALA A 113 -17.16 6.24 -4.06
C ALA A 113 -16.48 5.17 -3.18
N ALA A 114 -16.89 5.06 -1.91
CA ALA A 114 -16.48 3.94 -1.06
C ALA A 114 -17.07 2.64 -1.61
N GLN A 115 -16.21 1.65 -1.83
CA GLN A 115 -16.56 0.41 -2.57
C GLN A 115 -15.90 -0.84 -2.00
N ILE A 116 -14.91 -0.68 -1.14
CA ILE A 116 -14.18 -1.77 -0.50
C ILE A 116 -14.42 -1.64 0.99
N THR A 117 -14.81 -2.73 1.63
CA THR A 117 -14.84 -2.84 3.09
C THR A 117 -13.51 -3.37 3.58
N LEU A 118 -12.83 -2.63 4.46
CA LEU A 118 -11.66 -3.15 5.17
C LEU A 118 -12.10 -3.88 6.44
N PRO A 119 -11.62 -5.12 6.65
CA PRO A 119 -11.86 -5.85 7.89
C PRO A 119 -11.29 -5.11 9.11
N GLU A 120 -11.91 -5.30 10.27
CA GLU A 120 -11.48 -4.66 11.52
C GLU A 120 -9.98 -4.88 11.83
N PRO A 121 -9.42 -6.11 11.69
CA PRO A 121 -7.98 -6.32 11.96
C PRO A 121 -7.06 -5.47 11.08
N VAL A 122 -7.47 -5.19 9.83
CA VAL A 122 -6.71 -4.32 8.93
C VAL A 122 -6.79 -2.88 9.43
N LEU A 123 -8.00 -2.40 9.76
CA LEU A 123 -8.20 -1.05 10.27
C LEU A 123 -7.46 -0.80 11.58
N GLU A 124 -7.50 -1.74 12.52
CA GLU A 124 -6.73 -1.70 13.76
C GLU A 124 -5.24 -1.57 13.47
N ALA A 125 -4.67 -2.45 12.63
CA ALA A 125 -3.25 -2.43 12.31
C ALA A 125 -2.79 -1.12 11.64
N LEU A 126 -3.64 -0.54 10.78
CA LEU A 126 -3.38 0.76 10.15
C LEU A 126 -3.44 1.91 11.16
N SER A 127 -4.29 1.78 12.18
CA SER A 127 -4.53 2.79 13.22
C SER A 127 -3.53 2.75 14.37
N LEU A 128 -2.73 1.68 14.46
CA LEU A 128 -1.66 1.59 15.46
C LEU A 128 -0.74 2.83 15.40
N PRO A 129 -0.27 3.32 16.54
CA PRO A 129 0.69 4.42 16.56
C PRO A 129 1.99 4.03 15.83
N ALA A 130 2.68 5.02 15.26
CA ALA A 130 4.00 4.85 14.67
C ALA A 130 5.06 4.62 15.78
N ASN A 131 4.98 3.48 16.47
CA ASN A 131 5.64 3.12 17.73
C ASN A 131 5.37 4.09 18.90
N PRO A 132 4.92 3.58 20.06
CA PRO A 132 5.29 4.17 21.34
C PRO A 132 6.74 3.73 21.67
N GLU A 133 7.66 4.68 21.72
CA GLU A 133 8.94 4.67 22.46
C GLU A 133 9.93 3.48 22.31
N LYS A 134 11.14 3.79 21.82
CA LYS A 134 12.36 3.26 22.43
C LYS A 134 12.57 4.01 23.75
N ASN A 135 12.17 3.44 24.87
CA ASN A 135 12.69 3.77 26.19
C ASN A 135 12.98 2.46 26.92
N ALA A 136 14.22 2.00 26.80
CA ALA A 136 14.86 1.04 27.68
C ALA A 136 16.35 1.40 27.76
#